data_AF-A0AAV8YAW6-F1
#
_entry.id   AF-A0AAV8YAW6-F1
#
_cell.length_a   1.000
_cell.length_b   1.000
_cell.length_c   1.000
_cell.angle_alpha   90.00
_cell.angle_beta   90.00
_cell.angle_gamma   90.00
#
_symmetry.space_group_name_H-M   'P 1'
#
loop_
_entity.id
_entity.type
_entity.pdbx_description
1 polymer ?
#
loop_
_entity_poly.entity_id
_entity_poly.type
_entity_poly.pdbx_seq_one_letter_code
_entity_poly.pdbx_strand_id
1 'polypeptide(L)'
;MATAKDRNKKDSVRNNGLKKCFAALVDRKQVNLDEDVLKLMLKKELQINLDALDENLSSVLPIMLVTYMKAWPGWQRSKEYYSGKLNFKDWYDKFRQYIVLRLNFLIKSGYNTIIEEIKQDRRKAIAQSNPNKAVVERGMQTDYLAPKGLSPFAISIDCPPSVLNSILFADAGDDIIIRQHPDIPWSKIDMKQLIHWPYVEIEFFSPELSFRRRTCFEYNRYINFINTPFTYDKSDYIEQVEIINTSNERNLGRNCYTLKMLSCYVKEYVNVLKLVNDMDKAEVSKIEIILNEFLKDIEEIDMNNTMATNTSVVFNIGRCVFHRNKKLSKGTFKTGTGTDVGYCEIIVPKMETALNFFKGVQDVETPDVTFKYLNILKANLATNNSKSILGSAQPIIVYKCNFCNVSFKTDSEILTHFEQLHKMDPNVLCLKCKKAYTICFLTNMRWKHVCSSSSNLCNKVPIIIN
;
A
#
# COMPACT_ATOMS: atom_id res chain seq x y z
N MET A 1 -33.33 -10.28 -65.73
CA MET A 1 -34.17 -10.94 -64.70
C MET A 1 -33.34 -11.99 -63.97
N ALA A 2 -32.47 -11.55 -63.06
CA ALA A 2 -31.71 -12.42 -62.17
C ALA A 2 -32.37 -12.33 -60.80
N THR A 3 -33.28 -13.25 -60.50
CA THR A 3 -34.10 -13.19 -59.29
C THR A 3 -34.17 -14.52 -58.56
N ALA A 4 -33.99 -14.40 -57.25
CA ALA A 4 -34.35 -15.34 -56.17
C ALA A 4 -33.45 -16.56 -55.89
N LYS A 5 -32.62 -17.08 -56.81
CA LYS A 5 -31.77 -18.26 -56.51
C LYS A 5 -30.39 -17.96 -55.88
N ASP A 6 -29.84 -16.75 -56.05
CA ASP A 6 -28.51 -16.39 -55.50
C ASP A 6 -28.55 -15.66 -54.14
N ARG A 7 -29.73 -15.27 -53.64
CA ARG A 7 -29.85 -14.68 -52.29
C ARG A 7 -29.88 -15.74 -51.18
N ASN A 8 -30.33 -16.96 -51.47
CA ASN A 8 -30.38 -18.05 -50.49
C ASN A 8 -29.04 -18.80 -50.27
N LYS A 9 -27.95 -18.38 -50.94
CA LYS A 9 -26.61 -18.97 -50.74
C LYS A 9 -25.70 -18.13 -49.83
N LYS A 10 -26.16 -16.96 -49.35
CA LYS A 10 -25.39 -16.08 -48.46
C LYS A 10 -25.84 -16.06 -46.98
N ASP A 11 -27.02 -16.59 -46.66
CA ASP A 11 -27.53 -16.66 -45.28
C ASP A 11 -27.21 -17.98 -44.54
N SER A 12 -26.41 -18.87 -45.13
CA SER A 12 -26.04 -20.18 -44.54
C SER A 12 -24.65 -20.23 -43.90
N VAL A 13 -23.93 -19.10 -43.76
CA VAL A 13 -22.76 -19.04 -42.85
C VAL A 13 -23.27 -18.89 -41.41
N ARG A 14 -24.03 -19.90 -40.95
CA ARG A 14 -24.57 -19.95 -39.60
C ARG A 14 -23.43 -20.04 -38.58
N ASN A 15 -23.45 -19.12 -37.61
CA ASN A 15 -22.63 -19.13 -36.38
C ASN A 15 -22.56 -20.54 -35.79
N ASN A 16 -21.42 -21.19 -36.00
CA ASN A 16 -21.07 -22.50 -35.46
C ASN A 16 -19.72 -22.40 -34.75
N GLY A 17 -19.39 -21.25 -34.17
CA GLY A 17 -18.14 -20.99 -33.48
C GLY A 17 -17.91 -22.00 -32.36
N LEU A 18 -18.89 -22.22 -31.49
CA LEU A 18 -18.79 -23.17 -30.39
C LEU A 18 -18.66 -24.61 -30.91
N LYS A 19 -19.37 -24.96 -31.98
CA LYS A 19 -19.30 -26.28 -32.62
C LYS A 19 -17.96 -26.54 -33.31
N LYS A 20 -17.38 -25.52 -33.96
CA LYS A 20 -16.05 -25.56 -34.55
C LYS A 20 -14.97 -25.70 -33.48
N CYS A 21 -15.09 -24.97 -32.37
CA CYS A 21 -14.20 -25.12 -31.22
C CYS A 21 -14.27 -26.53 -30.65
N PHE A 22 -15.49 -27.06 -30.47
CA PHE A 22 -15.68 -28.42 -30.00
C PHE A 22 -15.03 -29.45 -30.93
N ALA A 23 -15.25 -29.34 -32.24
CA ALA A 23 -14.61 -30.23 -33.23
C ALA A 23 -13.09 -30.16 -33.16
N ALA A 24 -12.52 -28.95 -33.09
CA ALA A 24 -11.07 -28.77 -32.98
C ALA A 24 -10.51 -29.34 -31.67
N LEU A 25 -11.21 -29.18 -30.55
CA LEU A 25 -10.81 -29.74 -29.26
C LEU A 25 -10.87 -31.28 -29.25
N VAL A 26 -11.88 -31.88 -29.89
CA VAL A 26 -11.97 -33.33 -30.09
C VAL A 26 -10.78 -33.86 -30.89
N ASP A 27 -10.39 -33.13 -31.93
CA ASP A 27 -9.22 -33.41 -32.78
C ASP A 27 -7.87 -33.03 -32.13
N ARG A 28 -7.88 -32.53 -30.88
CA ARG A 28 -6.70 -32.02 -30.14
C ARG A 28 -5.94 -30.91 -30.89
N LYS A 29 -6.64 -30.13 -31.71
CA LYS A 29 -6.11 -28.96 -32.40
C LYS A 29 -6.13 -27.74 -31.47
N GLN A 30 -5.15 -26.87 -31.63
CA GLN A 30 -5.12 -25.58 -30.96
C GLN A 30 -6.25 -24.69 -31.50
N VAL A 31 -6.97 -24.03 -30.59
CA VAL A 31 -8.04 -23.09 -30.93
C VAL A 31 -7.64 -21.72 -30.40
N ASN A 32 -7.44 -20.77 -31.31
CA ASN A 32 -7.18 -19.38 -30.97
C ASN A 32 -8.49 -18.60 -31.10
N LEU A 33 -8.96 -18.03 -29.99
CA LEU A 33 -10.20 -17.25 -29.92
C LEU A 33 -9.87 -15.87 -29.39
N ASP A 34 -10.27 -14.85 -30.12
CA ASP A 34 -10.28 -13.47 -29.63
C ASP A 34 -11.53 -13.19 -28.78
N GLU A 35 -11.50 -12.08 -28.06
CA GLU A 35 -12.57 -11.69 -27.14
C GLU A 35 -13.88 -11.41 -27.87
N ASP A 36 -13.82 -10.85 -29.09
CA ASP A 36 -15.00 -10.51 -29.89
C ASP A 36 -15.73 -11.75 -30.38
N VAL A 37 -15.00 -12.80 -30.77
CA VAL A 37 -15.53 -14.11 -31.13
C VAL A 37 -16.19 -14.77 -29.93
N LEU A 38 -15.60 -14.67 -28.73
CA LEU A 38 -16.19 -15.20 -27.50
C LEU A 38 -17.48 -14.47 -27.12
N LYS A 39 -17.50 -13.13 -27.20
CA LYS A 39 -18.71 -12.31 -27.01
C LYS A 39 -19.79 -12.67 -28.02
N LEU A 40 -19.40 -12.94 -29.27
CA LEU A 40 -20.32 -13.39 -30.31
C LEU A 40 -20.92 -14.77 -30.00
N MET A 41 -20.13 -15.72 -29.50
CA MET A 41 -20.62 -17.04 -29.08
C MET A 41 -21.59 -16.93 -27.90
N LEU A 42 -21.27 -16.09 -26.91
CA LEU A 42 -22.15 -15.80 -25.77
C LEU A 42 -23.50 -15.22 -26.23
N LYS A 43 -23.48 -14.18 -27.07
CA LYS A 43 -24.69 -13.51 -27.55
C LYS A 43 -25.52 -14.38 -28.51
N LYS A 44 -24.88 -15.01 -29.52
CA LYS A 44 -25.58 -15.64 -30.65
C LYS A 44 -25.79 -17.15 -30.51
N GLU A 45 -24.91 -17.88 -29.82
CA GLU A 45 -24.97 -19.35 -29.73
C GLU A 45 -25.45 -19.85 -28.36
N LEU A 46 -25.08 -19.13 -27.30
CA LEU A 46 -25.47 -19.40 -25.91
C LEU A 46 -26.63 -18.53 -25.43
N GLN A 47 -27.08 -17.57 -26.24
CA GLN A 47 -28.24 -16.69 -25.99
C GLN A 47 -28.15 -15.90 -24.68
N ILE A 48 -26.95 -15.46 -24.31
CA ILE A 48 -26.71 -14.64 -23.12
C ILE A 48 -26.78 -13.16 -23.52
N ASN A 49 -27.69 -12.42 -22.89
CA ASN A 49 -27.82 -10.98 -23.11
C ASN A 49 -26.77 -10.21 -22.30
N LEU A 50 -25.57 -10.05 -22.85
CA LEU A 50 -24.47 -9.33 -22.20
C LEU A 50 -24.76 -7.85 -21.94
N ASP A 51 -25.68 -7.24 -22.69
CA ASP A 51 -26.01 -5.81 -22.60
C ASP A 51 -26.99 -5.53 -21.44
N ALA A 52 -27.62 -6.57 -20.88
CA ALA A 52 -28.50 -6.49 -19.71
C ALA A 52 -27.82 -6.93 -18.41
N LEU A 53 -26.51 -7.21 -18.43
CA LEU A 53 -25.73 -7.63 -17.27
C LEU A 53 -24.87 -6.48 -16.74
N ASP A 54 -24.47 -6.58 -15.47
CA ASP A 54 -23.47 -5.69 -14.87
C ASP A 54 -22.18 -5.66 -15.70
N GLU A 55 -21.55 -4.50 -15.80
CA GLU A 55 -20.37 -4.26 -16.64
C GLU A 55 -19.19 -5.20 -16.29
N ASN A 56 -19.02 -5.52 -15.00
CA ASN A 56 -17.99 -6.45 -14.54
C ASN A 56 -18.36 -7.91 -14.86
N LEU A 57 -19.63 -8.28 -14.76
CA LEU A 57 -20.07 -9.62 -15.13
C LEU A 57 -19.96 -9.83 -16.66
N SER A 58 -20.30 -8.80 -17.43
CA SER A 58 -20.21 -8.80 -18.89
C SER A 58 -18.78 -8.97 -19.39
N SER A 59 -17.79 -8.35 -18.73
CA SER A 59 -16.37 -8.48 -19.08
C SER A 59 -15.75 -9.82 -18.66
N VAL A 60 -16.26 -10.47 -17.61
CA VAL A 60 -15.73 -11.74 -17.09
C VAL A 60 -16.29 -12.97 -17.83
N LEU A 61 -17.51 -12.88 -18.38
CA LEU A 61 -18.18 -14.01 -19.04
C LEU A 61 -17.41 -14.66 -20.22
N PRO A 62 -16.73 -13.90 -21.11
CA PRO A 62 -15.88 -14.48 -22.16
C PRO A 62 -14.77 -15.39 -21.62
N ILE A 63 -14.15 -14.99 -20.51
CA ILE A 63 -13.08 -15.76 -19.84
C ILE A 63 -13.66 -17.03 -19.18
N MET A 64 -14.83 -16.89 -18.55
CA MET A 64 -15.51 -18.03 -17.91
C MET A 64 -16.00 -19.06 -18.93
N LEU A 65 -16.43 -18.63 -20.11
CA LEU A 65 -16.74 -19.52 -21.22
C LEU A 65 -15.53 -20.43 -21.56
N VAL A 66 -14.34 -19.86 -21.76
CA VAL A 66 -13.12 -20.63 -22.06
C VAL A 66 -12.79 -21.60 -20.92
N THR A 67 -12.91 -21.14 -19.66
CA THR A 67 -12.66 -21.98 -18.49
C THR A 67 -13.58 -23.19 -18.44
N TYR A 68 -14.89 -23.01 -18.66
CA TYR A 68 -15.84 -24.11 -18.68
C TYR A 68 -15.67 -25.02 -19.89
N MET A 69 -15.24 -24.50 -21.05
CA MET A 69 -14.90 -25.34 -22.19
C MET A 69 -13.72 -26.28 -21.85
N LYS A 70 -12.68 -25.78 -21.17
CA LYS A 70 -11.53 -26.59 -20.75
C LYS A 70 -11.88 -27.60 -19.65
N ALA A 71 -12.67 -27.18 -18.66
CA ALA A 71 -12.97 -27.98 -17.47
C ALA A 71 -14.12 -29.00 -17.66
N TRP A 72 -14.63 -29.18 -18.88
CA TRP A 72 -15.76 -30.06 -19.11
C TRP A 72 -15.42 -31.55 -18.85
N PRO A 73 -16.10 -32.24 -17.92
CA PRO A 73 -15.80 -33.65 -17.61
C PRO A 73 -16.02 -34.61 -18.78
N GLY A 74 -16.84 -34.20 -19.76
CA GLY A 74 -17.16 -35.00 -20.94
C GLY A 74 -15.96 -35.32 -21.84
N TRP A 75 -14.81 -34.65 -21.67
CA TRP A 75 -13.58 -34.97 -22.38
C TRP A 75 -13.06 -36.39 -22.09
N GLN A 76 -13.36 -36.93 -20.90
CA GLN A 76 -12.97 -38.30 -20.50
C GLN A 76 -13.62 -39.39 -21.37
N ARG A 77 -14.73 -39.07 -22.05
CA ARG A 77 -15.46 -40.00 -22.94
C ARG A 77 -14.92 -40.04 -24.37
N SER A 78 -13.77 -39.43 -24.63
CA SER A 78 -13.11 -39.47 -25.94
C SER A 78 -12.90 -40.90 -26.48
N LYS A 79 -12.60 -41.87 -25.61
CA LYS A 79 -12.46 -43.29 -26.00
C LYS A 79 -13.76 -43.90 -26.54
N GLU A 80 -14.92 -43.48 -26.03
CA GLU A 80 -16.24 -43.93 -26.51
C GLU A 80 -16.58 -43.35 -27.88
N TYR A 81 -16.12 -42.12 -28.16
CA TYR A 81 -16.26 -41.48 -29.46
C TYR A 81 -15.43 -42.19 -30.53
N TYR A 82 -14.14 -42.44 -30.27
CA TYR A 82 -13.26 -43.12 -31.23
C TYR A 82 -13.62 -44.60 -31.45
N SER A 83 -14.37 -45.23 -30.54
CA SER A 83 -14.88 -46.60 -30.69
C SER A 83 -16.27 -46.68 -31.34
N GLY A 84 -16.84 -45.55 -31.79
CA GLY A 84 -18.14 -45.48 -32.47
C GLY A 84 -19.36 -45.62 -31.55
N LYS A 85 -19.16 -45.73 -30.23
CA LYS A 85 -20.24 -45.87 -29.23
C LYS A 85 -20.91 -44.53 -28.88
N LEU A 86 -20.30 -43.41 -29.27
CA LEU A 86 -20.79 -42.06 -28.99
C LEU A 86 -20.83 -41.21 -30.27
N ASN A 87 -22.00 -40.70 -30.62
CA ASN A 87 -22.18 -39.81 -31.76
C ASN A 87 -21.68 -38.39 -31.44
N PHE A 88 -20.99 -37.76 -32.40
CA PHE A 88 -20.54 -36.36 -32.32
C PHE A 88 -21.66 -35.40 -31.92
N LYS A 89 -22.87 -35.57 -32.49
CA LYS A 89 -24.01 -34.67 -32.23
C LYS A 89 -24.43 -34.73 -30.76
N ASP A 90 -24.63 -35.94 -30.23
CA ASP A 90 -25.08 -36.14 -28.86
C ASP A 90 -24.01 -35.71 -27.85
N TRP A 91 -22.73 -35.84 -28.22
CA TRP A 91 -21.61 -35.39 -27.40
C TRP A 91 -21.51 -33.86 -27.35
N TYR A 92 -21.65 -33.21 -28.50
CA TYR A 92 -21.68 -31.75 -28.61
C TYR A 92 -22.89 -31.14 -27.88
N ASP A 93 -24.07 -31.77 -27.97
CA ASP A 93 -25.25 -31.26 -27.29
C ASP A 93 -25.09 -31.31 -25.77
N LYS A 94 -24.46 -32.36 -25.21
CA LYS A 94 -24.11 -32.43 -23.78
C LYS A 94 -23.07 -31.39 -23.37
N PHE A 95 -22.10 -31.12 -24.23
CA PHE A 95 -21.12 -30.04 -24.01
C PHE A 95 -21.80 -28.68 -23.94
N ARG A 96 -22.63 -28.37 -24.93
CA ARG A 96 -23.37 -27.10 -24.98
C ARG A 96 -24.28 -26.93 -23.77
N GLN A 97 -25.02 -27.97 -23.39
CA GLN A 97 -25.87 -27.94 -22.18
C GLN A 97 -25.06 -27.66 -20.92
N TYR A 98 -23.91 -28.30 -20.75
CA TYR A 98 -23.02 -28.03 -19.62
C TYR A 98 -22.58 -26.57 -19.55
N ILE A 99 -22.11 -26.00 -20.68
CA ILE A 99 -21.67 -24.60 -20.74
C ILE A 99 -22.82 -23.65 -20.40
N VAL A 100 -24.01 -23.87 -20.97
CA VAL A 100 -25.21 -23.06 -20.71
C VAL A 100 -25.60 -23.12 -19.24
N LEU A 101 -25.60 -24.32 -18.63
CA LEU A 101 -25.95 -24.49 -17.21
C LEU A 101 -24.96 -23.77 -16.30
N ARG A 102 -23.65 -23.89 -16.55
CA ARG A 102 -22.61 -23.27 -15.72
C ARG A 102 -22.61 -21.75 -15.82
N LEU A 103 -22.77 -21.20 -17.03
CA LEU A 103 -22.85 -19.75 -17.23
C LEU A 103 -24.13 -19.17 -16.62
N ASN A 104 -25.28 -19.84 -16.77
CA ASN A 104 -26.51 -19.39 -16.13
C ASN A 104 -26.46 -19.49 -14.60
N PHE A 105 -25.80 -20.52 -14.06
CA PHE A 105 -25.55 -20.61 -12.62
C PHE A 105 -24.67 -19.45 -12.13
N LEU A 106 -23.61 -19.12 -12.87
CA LEU A 106 -22.74 -17.98 -12.56
C LEU A 106 -23.52 -16.65 -12.56
N ILE A 107 -24.37 -16.44 -13.57
CA ILE A 107 -25.20 -15.23 -13.73
C ILE A 107 -26.26 -15.12 -12.63
N LYS A 108 -26.92 -16.23 -12.25
CA LYS A 108 -28.06 -16.21 -11.31
C LYS A 108 -27.67 -16.34 -9.84
N SER A 109 -26.59 -17.05 -9.53
CA SER A 109 -26.27 -17.47 -8.15
C SER A 109 -24.80 -17.35 -7.81
N GLY A 110 -23.88 -17.51 -8.77
CA GLY A 110 -22.44 -17.48 -8.51
C GLY A 110 -21.93 -16.10 -8.12
N TYR A 111 -22.24 -15.04 -8.88
CA TYR A 111 -21.63 -13.73 -8.66
C TYR A 111 -22.02 -13.09 -7.32
N ASN A 112 -23.32 -13.05 -6.99
CA ASN A 112 -23.79 -12.45 -5.73
C ASN A 112 -23.42 -13.29 -4.50
N THR A 113 -23.45 -14.63 -4.58
CA THR A 113 -23.04 -15.49 -3.46
C THR A 113 -21.54 -15.41 -3.24
N ILE A 114 -20.73 -15.36 -4.30
CA ILE A 114 -19.27 -15.15 -4.19
C ILE A 114 -18.96 -13.75 -3.62
N ILE A 115 -19.68 -12.70 -4.04
CA ILE A 115 -19.52 -11.35 -3.46
C ILE A 115 -19.90 -11.33 -1.97
N GLU A 116 -21.00 -11.99 -1.58
CA GLU A 116 -21.45 -12.05 -0.19
C GLU A 116 -20.57 -12.97 0.67
N GLU A 117 -20.09 -14.09 0.15
CA GLU A 117 -19.07 -14.94 0.78
C GLU A 117 -17.76 -14.18 0.97
N ILE A 118 -17.31 -13.41 -0.03
CA ILE A 118 -16.15 -12.51 0.11
C ILE A 118 -16.38 -11.43 1.18
N LYS A 119 -17.59 -10.86 1.27
CA LYS A 119 -17.93 -9.89 2.33
C LYS A 119 -18.02 -10.56 3.71
N GLN A 120 -18.51 -11.79 3.79
CA GLN A 120 -18.63 -12.55 5.04
C GLN A 120 -17.26 -13.02 5.52
N ASP A 121 -16.40 -13.49 4.61
CA ASP A 121 -15.01 -13.84 4.87
C ASP A 121 -14.19 -12.60 5.23
N ARG A 122 -14.49 -11.43 4.64
CA ARG A 122 -13.94 -10.14 5.09
C ARG A 122 -14.37 -9.81 6.53
N ARG A 123 -15.65 -9.99 6.87
CA ARG A 123 -16.16 -9.74 8.24
C ARG A 123 -15.56 -10.74 9.24
N LYS A 124 -15.39 -12.00 8.86
CA LYS A 124 -14.77 -13.04 9.68
C LYS A 124 -13.25 -12.85 9.81
N ALA A 125 -12.56 -12.47 8.74
CA ALA A 125 -11.14 -12.15 8.76
C ALA A 125 -10.85 -10.93 9.63
N ILE A 126 -11.65 -9.86 9.52
CA ILE A 126 -11.53 -8.67 10.36
C ILE A 126 -11.86 -8.98 11.83
N ALA A 127 -12.85 -9.83 12.10
CA ALA A 127 -13.21 -10.25 13.45
C ALA A 127 -12.23 -11.26 14.07
N GLN A 128 -11.53 -12.04 13.25
CA GLN A 128 -10.47 -12.97 13.68
C GLN A 128 -9.09 -12.29 13.74
N SER A 129 -8.91 -11.13 13.11
CA SER A 129 -7.69 -10.34 13.14
C SER A 129 -7.76 -9.20 14.16
N ASN A 130 -7.86 -9.54 15.44
CA ASN A 130 -7.00 -8.91 16.45
C ASN A 130 -6.99 -9.80 17.70
N PRO A 131 -5.82 -10.36 18.06
CA PRO A 131 -4.79 -9.53 18.67
C PRO A 131 -3.36 -9.93 18.29
N ASN A 132 -2.53 -8.93 18.05
CA ASN A 132 -1.09 -9.02 17.76
C ASN A 132 -0.76 -9.44 16.33
N LYS A 133 -0.56 -8.39 15.52
CA LYS A 133 0.29 -8.40 14.33
C LYS A 133 -0.29 -9.18 13.14
N ALA A 134 -1.13 -8.52 12.35
CA ALA A 134 -0.97 -8.64 10.91
C ALA A 134 0.35 -7.94 10.55
N VAL A 135 1.48 -8.63 10.76
CA VAL A 135 2.71 -8.31 10.01
C VAL A 135 2.35 -8.61 8.56
N VAL A 136 1.91 -7.59 7.84
CA VAL A 136 2.14 -7.56 6.40
C VAL A 136 3.64 -7.76 6.27
N GLU A 137 4.10 -8.83 5.63
CA GLU A 137 5.50 -9.02 5.29
C GLU A 137 5.89 -7.93 4.28
N ARG A 138 6.27 -6.75 4.79
CA ARG A 138 6.60 -5.56 3.99
C ARG A 138 7.91 -5.70 3.22
N GLY A 139 8.52 -6.89 3.22
CA GLY A 139 9.71 -7.24 2.45
C GLY A 139 9.41 -7.53 0.97
N MET A 140 8.14 -7.72 0.59
CA MET A 140 7.74 -7.93 -0.79
C MET A 140 7.03 -6.70 -1.35
N GLN A 141 7.42 -6.29 -2.55
CA GLN A 141 6.89 -5.08 -3.20
C GLN A 141 5.41 -5.24 -3.61
N THR A 142 4.84 -6.45 -3.52
CA THR A 142 3.58 -6.86 -4.17
C THR A 142 2.69 -7.79 -3.33
N ASP A 143 2.89 -7.90 -2.02
CA ASP A 143 2.00 -8.71 -1.17
C ASP A 143 0.65 -8.01 -1.00
N TYR A 144 -0.18 -8.13 -2.04
CA TYR A 144 -1.54 -7.65 -2.09
C TYR A 144 -2.48 -8.79 -1.69
N LEU A 145 -2.87 -8.80 -0.41
CA LEU A 145 -3.76 -9.81 0.20
C LEU A 145 -5.26 -9.51 -0.03
N ALA A 146 -5.61 -8.40 -0.68
CA ALA A 146 -6.99 -8.03 -0.99
C ALA A 146 -7.45 -8.60 -2.35
N PRO A 147 -8.76 -8.66 -2.65
CA PRO A 147 -9.25 -9.09 -3.96
C PRO A 147 -8.69 -8.18 -5.04
N LYS A 148 -8.00 -8.76 -6.02
CA LYS A 148 -7.42 -8.00 -7.14
C LYS A 148 -8.56 -7.59 -8.09
N GLY A 149 -9.02 -6.35 -7.97
CA GLY A 149 -10.13 -5.85 -8.79
C GLY A 149 -9.81 -5.71 -10.28
N LEU A 150 -8.54 -5.51 -10.65
CA LEU A 150 -8.12 -5.17 -12.03
C LEU A 150 -7.27 -6.25 -12.72
N SER A 151 -6.63 -7.17 -11.99
CA SER A 151 -5.79 -8.22 -12.57
C SER A 151 -5.83 -9.50 -11.74
N PRO A 152 -6.14 -10.68 -12.30
CA PRO A 152 -6.19 -11.92 -11.52
C PRO A 152 -4.80 -12.41 -11.07
N PHE A 153 -3.71 -11.84 -11.61
CA PHE A 153 -2.35 -12.30 -11.37
C PHE A 153 -1.59 -11.35 -10.44
N ALA A 154 -0.69 -11.91 -9.62
CA ALA A 154 0.31 -11.13 -8.88
C ALA A 154 1.67 -11.49 -9.45
N ILE A 155 2.53 -10.50 -9.57
CA ILE A 155 3.94 -10.71 -9.90
C ILE A 155 4.66 -10.52 -8.58
N SER A 156 5.31 -11.57 -8.08
CA SER A 156 6.23 -11.44 -6.96
C SER A 156 7.64 -11.29 -7.50
N ILE A 157 8.35 -10.27 -7.02
CA ILE A 157 9.75 -10.00 -7.38
C ILE A 157 10.55 -10.02 -6.09
N ASP A 158 11.48 -10.97 -6.02
CA ASP A 158 12.46 -11.08 -4.95
C ASP A 158 13.83 -10.65 -5.48
N CYS A 159 14.34 -9.54 -4.93
CA CYS A 159 15.65 -9.00 -5.26
C CYS A 159 16.11 -8.05 -4.14
N PRO A 160 17.40 -7.67 -4.12
CA PRO A 160 17.92 -6.74 -3.12
C PRO A 160 17.12 -5.42 -3.04
N PRO A 161 17.02 -4.77 -1.86
CA PRO A 161 16.22 -3.56 -1.67
C PRO A 161 16.56 -2.41 -2.64
N SER A 162 17.84 -2.26 -3.00
CA SER A 162 18.32 -1.27 -3.99
C SER A 162 17.72 -1.47 -5.37
N VAL A 163 17.43 -2.72 -5.75
CA VAL A 163 16.84 -3.05 -7.05
C VAL A 163 15.36 -2.73 -7.04
N LEU A 164 14.60 -3.10 -6.00
CA LEU A 164 13.15 -2.87 -5.90
C LEU A 164 12.75 -1.40 -6.14
N ASN A 165 13.55 -0.46 -5.62
CA ASN A 165 13.31 0.98 -5.80
C ASN A 165 13.55 1.48 -7.24
N SER A 166 14.34 0.75 -8.04
CA SER A 166 14.74 1.12 -9.39
C SER A 166 14.12 0.25 -10.49
N ILE A 167 13.29 -0.75 -10.14
CA ILE A 167 12.57 -1.59 -11.11
C ILE A 167 11.69 -0.76 -12.03
N LEU A 168 11.72 -1.10 -13.32
CA LEU A 168 10.79 -0.63 -14.34
C LEU A 168 10.36 -1.79 -15.25
N PHE A 169 9.18 -1.66 -15.82
CA PHE A 169 8.63 -2.61 -16.77
C PHE A 169 8.61 -1.99 -18.16
N ALA A 170 8.91 -2.79 -19.18
CA ALA A 170 8.92 -2.35 -20.56
C ALA A 170 8.54 -3.49 -21.50
N ASP A 171 8.04 -3.13 -22.69
CA ASP A 171 7.70 -4.11 -23.72
C ASP A 171 8.91 -4.48 -24.57
N ALA A 172 9.05 -5.77 -24.83
CA ALA A 172 9.99 -6.34 -25.78
C ALA A 172 9.26 -7.33 -26.69
N GLY A 173 8.74 -6.84 -27.83
CA GLY A 173 7.89 -7.63 -28.71
C GLY A 173 6.56 -7.93 -28.03
N ASP A 174 6.23 -9.21 -27.89
CA ASP A 174 5.03 -9.70 -27.21
C ASP A 174 5.25 -9.96 -25.70
N ASP A 175 6.47 -9.72 -25.19
CA ASP A 175 6.84 -9.95 -23.79
C ASP A 175 6.90 -8.65 -22.98
N ILE A 176 6.63 -8.79 -21.68
CA ILE A 176 6.93 -7.77 -20.67
C ILE A 176 8.26 -8.13 -20.02
N ILE A 177 9.24 -7.23 -20.11
CA ILE A 177 10.54 -7.40 -19.48
C ILE A 177 10.72 -6.44 -18.29
N ILE A 178 11.44 -6.91 -17.29
CA ILE A 178 11.86 -6.13 -16.13
C ILE A 178 13.24 -5.54 -16.43
N ARG A 179 13.42 -4.25 -16.16
CA ARG A 179 14.69 -3.55 -16.23
C ARG A 179 14.91 -2.76 -14.95
N GLN A 180 16.12 -2.23 -14.80
CA GLN A 180 16.52 -1.41 -13.65
C GLN A 180 16.94 -0.02 -14.13
N HIS A 181 16.44 1.03 -13.49
CA HIS A 181 16.98 2.37 -13.67
C HIS A 181 18.37 2.47 -13.03
N PRO A 182 19.27 3.31 -13.56
CA PRO A 182 20.53 3.61 -12.89
C PRO A 182 20.32 4.13 -11.46
N ASP A 183 21.22 3.77 -10.56
CA ASP A 183 21.21 4.28 -9.19
C ASP A 183 21.31 5.81 -9.19
N ILE A 184 20.51 6.43 -8.33
CA ILE A 184 20.58 7.86 -8.06
C ILE A 184 21.72 8.09 -7.05
N PRO A 185 22.66 9.02 -7.30
CA PRO A 185 23.73 9.33 -6.36
C PRO A 185 23.18 9.68 -4.97
N TRP A 186 23.84 9.16 -3.94
CA TRP A 186 23.45 9.43 -2.57
C TRP A 186 23.59 10.92 -2.24
N SER A 187 22.55 11.49 -1.63
CA SER A 187 22.55 12.85 -1.12
C SER A 187 22.64 12.83 0.39
N LYS A 188 23.36 13.78 0.99
CA LYS A 188 23.43 13.87 2.45
C LYS A 188 22.03 14.09 3.03
N ILE A 189 21.63 13.21 3.95
CA ILE A 189 20.35 13.26 4.67
C ILE A 189 20.63 13.80 6.08
N ASP A 190 19.91 14.84 6.49
CA ASP A 190 19.97 15.34 7.87
C ASP A 190 18.98 14.63 8.82
N MET A 191 19.06 14.92 10.11
CA MET A 191 18.21 14.29 11.13
C MET A 191 16.70 14.50 10.86
N LYS A 192 16.31 15.70 10.40
CA LYS A 192 14.91 16.03 10.13
C LYS A 192 14.38 15.30 8.89
N GLN A 193 15.23 15.06 7.91
CA GLN A 193 14.91 14.23 6.76
C GLN A 193 14.84 12.75 7.14
N LEU A 194 15.79 12.26 7.95
CA LEU A 194 15.88 10.87 8.38
C LEU A 194 14.61 10.42 9.11
N ILE A 195 14.11 11.21 10.07
CA ILE A 195 12.91 10.86 10.85
C ILE A 195 11.62 10.76 10.01
N HIS A 196 11.59 11.36 8.82
CA HIS A 196 10.47 11.29 7.89
C HIS A 196 10.77 10.43 6.66
N TRP A 197 11.96 9.85 6.61
CA TRP A 197 12.40 9.02 5.50
C TRP A 197 11.57 7.73 5.43
N PRO A 198 11.22 7.25 4.22
CA PRO A 198 10.49 6.00 4.10
C PRO A 198 11.18 4.86 4.87
N TYR A 199 10.36 4.03 5.51
CA TYR A 199 10.79 2.84 6.25
C TYR A 199 11.64 3.09 7.50
N VAL A 200 11.75 4.33 7.99
CA VAL A 200 12.39 4.64 9.27
C VAL A 200 11.40 4.52 10.43
N GLU A 201 11.85 3.88 11.50
CA GLU A 201 11.27 3.91 12.85
C GLU A 201 12.28 4.47 13.84
N ILE A 202 11.77 5.26 14.79
CA ILE A 202 12.53 5.80 15.90
C ILE A 202 11.77 5.48 17.18
N GLU A 203 12.44 4.78 18.09
CA GLU A 203 11.99 4.61 19.46
C GLU A 203 12.83 5.52 20.37
N PHE A 204 12.14 6.32 21.17
CA PHE A 204 12.74 7.21 22.14
C PHE A 204 12.41 6.74 23.54
N PHE A 205 13.42 6.70 24.39
CA PHE A 205 13.27 6.33 25.80
C PHE A 205 14.11 7.25 26.69
N SER A 206 13.44 7.91 27.61
CA SER A 206 14.03 8.54 28.79
C SER A 206 13.31 8.04 30.05
N PRO A 207 13.80 8.35 31.26
CA PRO A 207 13.18 7.89 32.50
C PRO A 207 11.69 8.23 32.65
N GLU A 208 11.26 9.38 32.11
CA GLU A 208 9.88 9.86 32.24
C GLU A 208 9.14 10.00 30.92
N LEU A 209 9.78 9.81 29.77
CA LEU A 209 9.11 9.91 28.47
C LEU A 209 9.55 8.77 27.55
N SER A 210 8.58 8.05 26.99
CA SER A 210 8.84 7.12 25.89
C SER A 210 7.77 7.21 24.83
N PHE A 211 8.22 7.27 23.58
CA PHE A 211 7.36 7.28 22.41
C PHE A 211 8.05 6.55 21.25
N ARG A 212 7.26 6.23 20.23
CA ARG A 212 7.73 5.69 18.96
C ARG A 212 7.13 6.51 17.81
N ARG A 213 7.95 6.78 16.81
CA ARG A 213 7.54 7.34 15.52
C ARG A 213 7.95 6.38 14.43
N ARG A 214 7.00 5.97 13.59
CA ARG A 214 7.23 4.95 12.57
C ARG A 214 6.61 5.36 11.26
N THR A 215 7.44 5.53 10.23
CA THR A 215 6.93 5.70 8.87
C THR A 215 6.36 4.38 8.37
N CYS A 216 5.09 4.41 7.95
CA CYS A 216 4.30 3.23 7.61
C CYS A 216 3.53 3.44 6.31
N PHE A 217 4.22 3.97 5.28
CA PHE A 217 3.59 4.37 4.04
C PHE A 217 2.79 3.24 3.41
N GLU A 218 1.65 3.62 2.84
CA GLU A 218 0.89 2.74 1.99
C GLU A 218 1.38 2.88 0.55
N TYR A 219 1.58 1.74 -0.09
CA TYR A 219 1.96 1.65 -1.49
C TYR A 219 0.91 0.83 -2.23
N ASN A 220 0.24 1.44 -3.20
CA ASN A 220 -0.59 0.72 -4.16
C ASN A 220 0.16 0.66 -5.49
N ARG A 221 0.53 -0.55 -5.92
CA ARG A 221 1.45 -0.78 -7.03
C ARG A 221 0.81 -1.70 -8.05
N TYR A 222 0.86 -1.30 -9.31
CA TYR A 222 0.27 -2.08 -10.40
C TYR A 222 0.95 -1.77 -11.72
N ILE A 223 0.91 -2.76 -12.61
CA ILE A 223 1.29 -2.58 -14.01
C ILE A 223 0.08 -1.99 -14.74
N ASN A 224 0.30 -0.99 -15.59
CA ASN A 224 -0.75 -0.40 -16.41
C ASN A 224 -0.34 -0.32 -17.88
N PHE A 225 -1.34 -0.25 -18.76
CA PHE A 225 -1.14 0.12 -20.15
C PHE A 225 -1.34 1.63 -20.31
N ILE A 226 -0.59 2.23 -21.24
CA ILE A 226 -0.71 3.66 -21.58
C ILE A 226 -2.17 4.00 -21.86
N ASN A 227 -2.69 5.00 -21.12
CA ASN A 227 -4.06 5.55 -21.13
C ASN A 227 -5.02 5.02 -20.06
N THR A 228 -4.58 4.16 -19.13
CA THR A 228 -5.44 3.82 -17.98
C THR A 228 -5.50 5.01 -17.00
N PRO A 229 -6.68 5.60 -16.74
CA PRO A 229 -6.81 6.69 -15.78
C PRO A 229 -6.44 6.22 -14.37
N PHE A 230 -5.77 7.08 -13.60
CA PHE A 230 -5.44 6.79 -12.21
C PHE A 230 -6.70 6.95 -11.35
N THR A 231 -7.19 5.86 -10.79
CA THR A 231 -8.22 5.87 -9.76
C THR A 231 -7.54 5.78 -8.40
N TYR A 232 -7.77 6.76 -7.53
CA TYR A 232 -7.36 6.69 -6.13
C TYR A 232 -8.57 6.95 -5.26
N ASP A 233 -8.94 5.94 -4.48
CA ASP A 233 -9.94 6.08 -3.44
C ASP A 233 -9.37 6.94 -2.32
N LYS A 234 -10.17 7.87 -1.83
CA LYS A 234 -9.76 8.79 -0.78
C LYS A 234 -9.38 8.00 0.48
N SER A 235 -8.08 7.99 0.84
CA SER A 235 -7.64 7.54 2.16
C SER A 235 -8.17 8.43 3.26
N ASP A 236 -8.58 7.82 4.36
CA ASP A 236 -8.86 8.53 5.61
C ASP A 236 -7.60 9.24 6.13
N TYR A 237 -7.81 10.33 6.85
CA TYR A 237 -6.72 11.10 7.45
C TYR A 237 -6.14 10.38 8.67
N ILE A 238 -7.01 9.97 9.60
CA ILE A 238 -6.67 9.07 10.71
C ILE A 238 -7.22 7.71 10.30
N GLU A 239 -6.31 6.74 10.15
CA GLU A 239 -6.66 5.39 9.71
C GLU A 239 -6.94 4.48 10.90
N GLN A 240 -6.13 4.61 11.95
CA GLN A 240 -6.14 3.65 13.05
C GLN A 240 -5.74 4.34 14.35
N VAL A 241 -6.42 3.97 15.43
CA VAL A 241 -6.08 4.34 16.80
C VAL A 241 -6.11 3.08 17.64
N GLU A 242 -5.00 2.75 18.30
CA GLU A 242 -4.85 1.53 19.10
C GLU A 242 -4.39 1.81 20.52
N ILE A 243 -4.78 0.94 21.44
CA ILE A 243 -4.24 0.89 22.80
C ILE A 243 -3.15 -0.19 22.80
N ILE A 244 -1.91 0.18 23.14
CA ILE A 244 -0.71 -0.65 22.91
C ILE A 244 -0.63 -1.85 23.88
N ASN A 245 -0.91 -1.61 25.16
CA ASN A 245 -0.92 -2.60 26.22
C ASN A 245 -2.36 -2.81 26.70
N THR A 246 -2.98 -3.88 26.24
CA THR A 246 -4.29 -4.37 26.69
C THR A 246 -4.17 -5.52 27.69
N SER A 247 -2.95 -5.94 28.05
CA SER A 247 -2.73 -6.98 29.05
C SER A 247 -3.30 -6.55 30.40
N ASN A 248 -3.94 -7.50 31.08
CA ASN A 248 -4.70 -7.37 32.33
C ASN A 248 -3.92 -6.84 33.55
N GLU A 249 -2.79 -6.18 33.39
CA GLU A 249 -2.16 -5.36 34.44
C GLU A 249 -3.01 -4.12 34.66
N ARG A 250 -4.06 -4.28 35.47
CA ARG A 250 -5.13 -3.32 35.80
C ARG A 250 -4.66 -1.95 36.35
N ASN A 251 -3.38 -1.59 36.33
CA ASN A 251 -2.85 -0.45 37.08
C ASN A 251 -1.87 0.49 36.35
N LEU A 252 -1.53 0.31 35.07
CA LEU A 252 -0.88 1.38 34.31
C LEU A 252 -1.95 2.34 33.78
N GLY A 253 -2.33 3.31 34.60
CA GLY A 253 -3.33 4.33 34.28
C GLY A 253 -3.05 4.98 32.92
N ARG A 254 -4.05 4.96 32.04
CA ARG A 254 -4.02 5.69 30.77
C ARG A 254 -4.32 7.15 31.05
N ASN A 255 -3.31 8.00 30.89
CA ASN A 255 -3.44 9.44 31.14
C ASN A 255 -3.40 10.19 29.80
N CYS A 256 -4.24 11.21 29.69
CA CYS A 256 -4.28 12.09 28.53
C CYS A 256 -3.53 13.38 28.86
N TYR A 257 -2.57 13.75 28.01
CA TYR A 257 -1.75 14.94 28.20
C TYR A 257 -1.98 15.93 27.07
N THR A 258 -2.00 17.22 27.41
CA THR A 258 -2.07 18.27 26.42
C THR A 258 -0.72 18.47 25.73
N LEU A 259 -0.75 18.88 24.47
CA LEU A 259 0.43 19.28 23.70
C LEU A 259 1.22 20.35 24.44
N LYS A 260 0.53 21.28 25.12
CA LYS A 260 1.16 22.34 25.93
C LYS A 260 2.01 21.75 27.07
N MET A 261 1.47 20.80 27.83
CA MET A 261 2.18 20.14 28.92
C MET A 261 3.42 19.39 28.43
N LEU A 262 3.27 18.60 27.36
CA LEU A 262 4.37 17.88 26.74
C LEU A 262 5.44 18.83 26.16
N SER A 263 5.02 19.95 25.57
CA SER A 263 5.94 20.98 25.05
C SER A 263 6.74 21.65 26.16
N CYS A 264 6.11 21.98 27.29
CA CYS A 264 6.81 22.48 28.48
C CYS A 264 7.85 21.48 28.97
N TYR A 265 7.47 20.20 29.09
CA TYR A 265 8.39 19.13 29.49
C TYR A 265 9.58 19.00 28.55
N VAL A 266 9.32 18.88 27.25
CA VAL A 266 10.37 18.74 26.22
C VAL A 266 11.35 19.90 26.26
N LYS A 267 10.85 21.13 26.39
CA LYS A 267 11.68 22.34 26.47
C LYS A 267 12.61 22.28 27.69
N GLU A 268 12.08 21.93 28.85
CA GLU A 268 12.88 21.83 30.07
C GLU A 268 13.88 20.67 30.00
N TYR A 269 13.46 19.52 29.50
CA TYR A 269 14.32 18.35 29.34
C TYR A 269 15.51 18.66 28.42
N VAL A 270 15.27 19.30 27.28
CA VAL A 270 16.35 19.77 26.38
C VAL A 270 17.28 20.77 27.09
N ASN A 271 16.74 21.66 27.93
CA ASN A 271 17.58 22.58 28.70
C ASN A 271 18.46 21.83 29.72
N VAL A 272 17.92 20.80 30.39
CA VAL A 272 18.72 19.93 31.28
C VAL A 272 19.83 19.24 30.49
N LEU A 273 19.52 18.67 29.32
CA LEU A 273 20.50 18.04 28.44
C LEU A 273 21.63 19.00 28.03
N LYS A 274 21.32 20.28 27.79
CA LYS A 274 22.33 21.32 27.46
C LYS A 274 23.28 21.65 28.62
N LEU A 275 22.91 21.34 29.87
CA LEU A 275 23.74 21.55 31.06
C LEU A 275 24.68 20.37 31.35
N VAL A 276 24.52 19.26 30.63
CA VAL A 276 25.35 18.08 30.81
C VAL A 276 26.69 18.28 30.10
N ASN A 277 27.76 18.51 30.86
CA ASN A 277 29.08 18.88 30.35
C ASN A 277 29.68 17.89 29.32
N ASP A 278 29.37 16.60 29.45
CA ASP A 278 29.96 15.53 28.62
C ASP A 278 29.15 15.26 27.34
N MET A 279 28.02 15.93 27.12
CA MET A 279 27.22 15.71 25.91
C MET A 279 27.58 16.69 24.79
N ASP A 280 27.76 16.13 23.59
CA ASP A 280 28.00 16.92 22.40
C ASP A 280 26.76 17.78 22.02
N LYS A 281 27.02 19.02 21.62
CA LYS A 281 25.95 19.98 21.25
C LYS A 281 25.19 19.52 20.01
N ALA A 282 25.85 18.85 19.06
CA ALA A 282 25.16 18.35 17.88
C ALA A 282 24.22 17.19 18.24
N GLU A 283 24.62 16.30 19.14
CA GLU A 283 23.76 15.23 19.67
C GLU A 283 22.52 15.79 20.40
N VAL A 284 22.69 16.80 21.25
CA VAL A 284 21.55 17.47 21.91
C VAL A 284 20.62 18.11 20.87
N SER A 285 21.17 18.71 19.81
CA SER A 285 20.36 19.25 18.71
C SER A 285 19.57 18.18 17.95
N LYS A 286 20.12 16.98 17.76
CA LYS A 286 19.41 15.85 17.13
C LYS A 286 18.26 15.37 18.02
N ILE A 287 18.50 15.23 19.33
CA ILE A 287 17.47 14.88 20.32
C ILE A 287 16.33 15.91 20.31
N GLU A 288 16.67 17.20 20.29
CA GLU A 288 15.70 18.30 20.21
C GLU A 288 14.85 18.21 18.94
N ILE A 289 15.44 17.87 17.78
CA ILE A 289 14.70 17.65 16.53
C ILE A 289 13.71 16.49 16.68
N ILE A 290 14.14 15.35 17.23
CA ILE A 290 13.29 14.16 17.40
C ILE A 290 12.08 14.46 18.30
N LEU A 291 12.32 15.12 19.45
CA LEU A 291 11.27 15.50 20.39
C LEU A 291 10.29 16.51 19.78
N ASN A 292 10.80 17.54 19.10
CA ASN A 292 9.94 18.54 18.46
C ASN A 292 9.07 17.95 17.35
N GLU A 293 9.60 16.98 16.61
CA GLU A 293 8.85 16.36 15.52
C GLU A 293 7.83 15.34 16.02
N PHE A 294 8.02 14.74 17.20
CA PHE A 294 6.97 14.05 17.95
C PHE A 294 5.84 15.00 18.37
N LEU A 295 6.16 16.17 18.94
CA LEU A 295 5.15 17.16 19.31
C LEU A 295 4.34 17.65 18.10
N LYS A 296 5.01 17.85 16.95
CA LYS A 296 4.34 18.20 15.69
C LYS A 296 3.43 17.10 15.16
N ASP A 297 3.71 15.82 15.45
CA ASP A 297 2.77 14.75 15.11
C ASP A 297 1.48 14.90 15.91
N ILE A 298 1.56 15.17 17.22
CA ILE A 298 0.39 15.39 18.08
C ILE A 298 -0.42 16.60 17.59
N GLU A 299 0.27 17.70 17.27
CA GLU A 299 -0.34 18.90 16.68
C GLU A 299 -1.03 18.58 15.35
N GLU A 300 -0.39 17.80 14.49
CA GLU A 300 -0.93 17.45 13.18
C GLU A 300 -2.13 16.51 13.29
N ILE A 301 -2.06 15.49 14.17
CA ILE A 301 -3.17 14.58 14.50
C ILE A 301 -4.41 15.38 14.90
N ASP A 302 -4.24 16.49 15.62
CA ASP A 302 -5.29 17.48 15.95
C ASP A 302 -6.50 16.87 16.70
N MET A 303 -6.24 15.91 17.58
CA MET A 303 -7.24 15.36 18.50
C MET A 303 -7.33 16.22 19.75
N ASN A 304 -7.88 17.43 19.63
CA ASN A 304 -7.93 18.46 20.69
C ASN A 304 -6.55 18.84 21.25
N ASN A 305 -5.49 18.72 20.44
CA ASN A 305 -4.10 18.90 20.87
C ASN A 305 -3.76 18.07 22.13
N THR A 306 -4.24 16.83 22.20
CA THR A 306 -3.89 15.90 23.28
C THR A 306 -3.38 14.59 22.74
N MET A 307 -2.65 13.86 23.58
CA MET A 307 -2.27 12.48 23.33
C MET A 307 -2.36 11.69 24.63
N ALA A 308 -2.97 10.51 24.54
CA ALA A 308 -3.03 9.58 25.67
C ALA A 308 -1.81 8.67 25.69
N THR A 309 -1.32 8.33 26.88
CA THR A 309 -0.34 7.25 27.04
C THR A 309 -0.93 5.92 26.59
N ASN A 310 -0.06 4.94 26.38
CA ASN A 310 -0.43 3.62 25.92
C ASN A 310 -1.27 3.65 24.63
N THR A 311 -1.06 4.64 23.76
CA THR A 311 -1.87 4.87 22.56
C THR A 311 -0.98 5.03 21.34
N SER A 312 -1.35 4.39 20.24
CA SER A 312 -0.76 4.56 18.91
C SER A 312 -1.80 5.14 17.95
N VAL A 313 -1.38 6.06 17.09
CA VAL A 313 -2.23 6.68 16.06
C VAL A 313 -1.51 6.61 14.73
N VAL A 314 -2.19 6.05 13.72
CA VAL A 314 -1.73 6.04 12.32
C VAL A 314 -2.49 7.12 11.55
N PHE A 315 -1.76 8.05 10.95
CA PHE A 315 -2.35 9.14 10.18
C PHE A 315 -1.56 9.45 8.90
N ASN A 316 -2.24 10.02 7.90
CA ASN A 316 -1.66 10.49 6.64
C ASN A 316 -0.87 11.78 6.87
N ILE A 317 0.44 11.64 7.08
CA ILE A 317 1.34 12.77 7.31
C ILE A 317 1.41 13.66 6.07
N GLY A 318 1.15 14.94 6.27
CA GLY A 318 1.14 15.94 5.20
C GLY A 318 -0.11 15.96 4.32
N ARG A 319 -1.07 15.04 4.53
CA ARG A 319 -2.37 15.01 3.83
C ARG A 319 -2.25 15.04 2.30
N CYS A 320 -1.16 14.49 1.79
CA CYS A 320 -0.82 14.47 0.38
C CYS A 320 -0.77 13.03 -0.13
N VAL A 321 -1.03 12.87 -1.42
CA VAL A 321 -0.91 11.58 -2.10
C VAL A 321 0.01 11.81 -3.29
N PHE A 322 0.96 10.91 -3.44
CA PHE A 322 1.96 10.97 -4.48
C PHE A 322 1.82 9.76 -5.40
N HIS A 323 2.37 9.88 -6.59
CA HIS A 323 2.46 8.77 -7.52
C HIS A 323 3.78 8.87 -8.29
N ARG A 324 4.28 7.74 -8.74
CA ARG A 324 5.35 7.68 -9.73
C ARG A 324 4.98 6.65 -10.78
N ASN A 325 5.23 6.99 -12.05
CA ASN A 325 5.10 6.07 -13.17
C ASN A 325 6.49 5.85 -13.75
N LYS A 326 7.01 4.65 -13.60
CA LYS A 326 8.32 4.26 -14.12
C LYS A 326 8.13 3.65 -15.51
N LYS A 327 8.52 4.42 -16.53
CA LYS A 327 8.47 4.04 -17.95
C LYS A 327 9.76 4.39 -18.65
N LEU A 328 10.13 3.63 -19.67
CA LEU A 328 11.12 4.06 -20.66
C LEU A 328 10.39 4.86 -21.74
N SER A 329 10.67 6.15 -21.86
CA SER A 329 10.28 6.91 -23.07
C SER A 329 11.10 6.39 -24.24
N LYS A 330 10.49 5.59 -25.13
CA LYS A 330 11.12 5.25 -26.42
C LYS A 330 11.31 6.54 -27.22
N GLY A 331 12.51 7.09 -27.20
CA GLY A 331 12.92 8.06 -28.20
C GLY A 331 13.00 7.32 -29.54
N THR A 332 12.13 7.69 -30.48
CA THR A 332 12.08 7.24 -31.89
C THR A 332 11.72 5.77 -32.17
N PHE A 333 10.83 5.63 -33.16
CA PHE A 333 10.30 4.41 -33.83
C PHE A 333 9.19 3.62 -33.11
N LYS A 334 7.94 3.97 -33.42
CA LYS A 334 6.82 3.01 -33.41
C LYS A 334 6.37 2.74 -34.84
N THR A 335 6.67 1.55 -35.33
CA THR A 335 5.87 0.85 -36.35
C THR A 335 5.15 -0.28 -35.63
N GLY A 336 4.00 0.03 -35.02
CA GLY A 336 3.18 -0.95 -34.29
C GLY A 336 2.09 -0.28 -33.46
N THR A 337 0.90 -0.89 -33.41
CA THR A 337 -0.27 -0.47 -32.62
C THR A 337 0.01 -0.64 -31.13
N GLY A 338 0.76 0.32 -30.57
CA GLY A 338 1.46 0.15 -29.30
C GLY A 338 0.63 0.40 -28.04
N THR A 339 0.52 -0.63 -27.22
CA THR A 339 0.20 -0.56 -25.79
C THR A 339 1.51 -0.54 -25.01
N ASP A 340 2.08 0.63 -24.71
CA ASP A 340 3.28 0.58 -23.86
C ASP A 340 2.88 0.22 -22.42
N VAL A 341 3.68 -0.63 -21.79
CA VAL A 341 3.52 -1.01 -20.37
C VAL A 341 4.24 -0.01 -19.46
N GLY A 342 3.60 0.35 -18.35
CA GLY A 342 4.15 1.17 -17.29
C GLY A 342 4.00 0.51 -15.93
N TYR A 343 4.87 0.92 -14.99
CA TYR A 343 4.77 0.54 -13.59
C TYR A 343 4.35 1.74 -12.75
N CYS A 344 3.15 1.67 -12.21
CA CYS A 344 2.57 2.71 -11.38
C CYS A 344 2.72 2.36 -9.90
N GLU A 345 3.15 3.34 -9.11
CA GLU A 345 3.09 3.31 -7.66
C GLU A 345 2.34 4.54 -7.16
N ILE A 346 1.26 4.34 -6.42
CA ILE A 346 0.60 5.35 -5.61
C ILE A 346 1.14 5.23 -4.20
N ILE A 347 1.53 6.37 -3.62
CA ILE A 347 2.21 6.45 -2.34
C ILE A 347 1.37 7.37 -1.44
N VAL A 348 0.89 6.82 -0.33
CA VAL A 348 0.23 7.57 0.75
C VAL A 348 1.18 7.61 1.93
N PRO A 349 1.84 8.75 2.18
CA PRO A 349 2.71 8.89 3.34
C PRO A 349 1.90 8.76 4.62
N LYS A 350 2.31 7.83 5.48
CA LYS A 350 1.66 7.57 6.77
C LYS A 350 2.70 7.57 7.88
N MET A 351 2.31 8.12 9.02
CA MET A 351 3.09 8.13 10.26
C MET A 351 2.27 7.43 11.34
N GLU A 352 2.89 6.47 12.00
CA GLU A 352 2.41 5.90 13.25
C GLU A 352 3.15 6.62 14.39
N THR A 353 2.39 7.30 15.24
CA THR A 353 2.92 7.99 16.42
C THR A 353 2.32 7.36 17.67
N ALA A 354 3.18 6.86 18.55
CA ALA A 354 2.80 6.14 19.75
C ALA A 354 3.42 6.79 20.99
N LEU A 355 2.61 7.10 22.00
CA LEU A 355 3.07 7.53 23.31
C LEU A 355 2.95 6.34 24.26
N ASN A 356 4.09 5.75 24.62
CA ASN A 356 4.13 4.57 25.48
C ASN A 356 3.83 4.99 26.92
N PHE A 357 4.63 5.91 27.46
CA PHE A 357 4.41 6.48 28.78
C PHE A 357 4.91 7.93 28.84
N PHE A 358 4.31 8.66 29.77
CA PHE A 358 4.80 9.94 30.24
C PHE A 358 4.59 9.99 31.77
N LYS A 359 5.66 10.26 32.52
CA LYS A 359 5.67 10.24 34.00
C LYS A 359 6.04 11.60 34.61
N GLY A 360 6.24 12.63 33.77
CA GLY A 360 6.61 13.96 34.25
C GLY A 360 5.58 14.52 35.21
N VAL A 361 6.01 14.82 36.43
CA VAL A 361 5.19 15.45 37.47
C VAL A 361 5.52 16.93 37.53
N GLN A 362 4.51 17.79 37.32
CA GLN A 362 4.68 19.22 37.47
C GLN A 362 5.09 19.57 38.90
N ASP A 363 6.08 20.45 39.03
CA ASP A 363 6.41 21.07 40.29
C ASP A 363 5.43 22.21 40.58
N VAL A 364 4.65 22.04 41.66
CA VAL A 364 3.65 23.03 42.10
C VAL A 364 4.22 24.01 43.12
N GLU A 365 5.46 23.79 43.57
CA GLU A 365 6.15 24.64 44.53
C GLU A 365 6.85 25.82 43.83
N THR A 366 7.02 25.75 42.51
CA THR A 366 7.58 26.83 41.69
C THR A 366 6.50 27.65 41.01
N PRO A 367 6.67 28.99 40.87
CA PRO A 367 5.75 29.83 40.11
C PRO A 367 5.77 29.52 38.61
N ASP A 368 6.87 28.96 38.11
CA ASP A 368 7.02 28.54 36.72
C ASP A 368 6.53 27.09 36.52
N VAL A 369 6.06 26.76 35.31
CA VAL A 369 5.75 25.37 34.94
C VAL A 369 7.07 24.60 34.79
N THR A 370 7.45 23.88 35.84
CA THR A 370 8.64 23.02 35.85
C THR A 370 8.31 21.58 36.25
N PHE A 371 9.29 20.67 36.21
CA PHE A 371 9.07 19.25 36.53
C PHE A 371 10.01 18.74 37.61
N LYS A 372 9.44 18.05 38.62
CA LYS A 372 10.16 17.64 39.84
C LYS A 372 11.46 16.87 39.54
N TYR A 373 11.39 15.87 38.64
CA TYR A 373 12.55 15.07 38.27
C TYR A 373 13.63 15.90 37.56
N LEU A 374 13.23 16.79 36.64
CA LEU A 374 14.14 17.65 35.90
C LEU A 374 14.79 18.71 36.81
N ASN A 375 14.05 19.24 37.80
CA ASN A 375 14.59 20.12 38.84
C ASN A 375 15.67 19.41 39.67
N ILE A 376 15.42 18.16 40.08
CA ILE A 376 16.40 17.34 40.81
C ILE A 376 17.65 17.09 39.95
N LEU A 377 17.47 16.70 38.68
CA LEU A 377 18.60 16.52 37.76
C LEU A 377 19.43 17.80 37.61
N LYS A 378 18.77 18.94 37.42
CA LYS A 378 19.42 20.25 37.27
C LYS A 378 20.23 20.63 38.51
N ALA A 379 19.69 20.41 39.71
CA ALA A 379 20.38 20.65 40.97
C ALA A 379 21.61 19.73 41.13
N ASN A 380 21.49 18.46 40.77
CA ASN A 380 22.58 17.49 40.85
C ASN A 380 23.69 17.79 39.82
N LEU A 381 23.35 18.28 38.63
CA LEU A 381 24.33 18.72 37.63
C LEU A 381 25.13 19.94 38.12
N ALA A 382 24.52 20.84 38.89
CA ALA A 382 25.19 21.99 39.46
C ALA A 382 26.21 21.64 40.55
N THR A 383 26.10 20.47 41.20
CA THR A 383 26.97 20.03 42.30
C THR A 383 28.14 19.13 41.87
N ASN A 384 28.45 19.07 40.56
CA ASN A 384 29.60 18.37 39.95
C ASN A 384 29.68 16.84 40.15
N ASN A 385 28.55 16.15 40.36
CA ASN A 385 28.49 14.67 40.40
C ASN A 385 28.25 14.05 39.01
N SER A 386 28.94 14.55 37.98
CA SER A 386 28.53 14.45 36.56
C SER A 386 28.42 13.02 35.99
N LYS A 387 29.32 12.09 36.37
CA LYS A 387 29.38 10.76 35.73
C LYS A 387 28.23 9.81 36.11
N SER A 388 27.71 9.85 37.33
CA SER A 388 26.57 9.00 37.72
C SER A 388 25.24 9.52 37.18
N ILE A 389 25.15 10.84 36.96
CA ILE A 389 23.94 11.52 36.47
C ILE A 389 23.82 11.39 34.93
N LEU A 390 24.94 11.36 34.21
CA LEU A 390 25.00 11.24 32.75
C LEU A 390 24.14 10.08 32.22
N GLY A 391 24.27 8.90 32.83
CA GLY A 391 23.51 7.70 32.46
C GLY A 391 22.01 7.77 32.77
N SER A 392 21.58 8.69 33.64
CA SER A 392 20.17 8.88 33.99
C SER A 392 19.48 9.96 33.15
N ALA A 393 20.20 11.00 32.72
CA ALA A 393 19.62 12.09 31.94
C ALA A 393 19.56 11.78 30.44
N GLN A 394 20.56 11.07 29.91
CA GLN A 394 20.68 10.82 28.46
C GLN A 394 19.60 9.83 27.97
N PRO A 395 18.86 10.17 26.89
CA PRO A 395 17.88 9.25 26.34
C PRO A 395 18.55 8.13 25.55
N ILE A 396 17.86 6.99 25.50
CA ILE A 396 18.16 5.90 24.57
C ILE A 396 17.31 6.13 23.32
N ILE A 397 17.95 6.16 22.16
CA ILE A 397 17.28 6.27 20.87
C ILE A 397 17.65 5.05 20.05
N VAL A 398 16.64 4.34 19.54
CA VAL A 398 16.83 3.19 18.64
C VAL A 398 16.27 3.56 17.28
N TYR A 399 17.11 3.44 16.26
CA TYR A 399 16.71 3.63 14.87
C TYR A 399 16.45 2.26 14.25
N LYS A 400 15.36 2.09 13.50
CA LYS A 400 15.11 0.84 12.79
C LYS A 400 14.76 1.08 11.33
N CYS A 401 15.26 0.20 10.48
CA CYS A 401 14.79 0.06 9.12
C CYS A 401 13.63 -0.95 9.11
N ASN A 402 12.40 -0.47 8.93
CA ASN A 402 11.19 -1.30 8.84
C ASN A 402 11.12 -2.15 7.58
N PHE A 403 11.93 -1.83 6.56
CA PHE A 403 11.99 -2.63 5.35
C PHE A 403 12.78 -3.93 5.61
N CYS A 404 13.96 -3.81 6.23
CA CYS A 404 14.84 -4.94 6.55
C CYS A 404 14.62 -5.53 7.95
N ASN A 405 13.82 -4.88 8.80
CA ASN A 405 13.65 -5.18 10.23
C ASN A 405 14.96 -5.22 11.03
N VAL A 406 15.91 -4.33 10.70
CA VAL A 406 17.21 -4.19 11.40
C VAL A 406 17.20 -2.94 12.28
N SER A 407 17.82 -3.04 13.46
CA SER A 407 17.92 -1.94 14.44
C SER A 407 19.37 -1.45 14.57
N PHE A 408 19.51 -0.16 14.85
CA PHE A 408 20.77 0.57 14.93
C PHE A 408 20.77 1.47 16.16
N LYS A 409 21.96 1.73 16.70
CA LYS A 409 22.13 2.56 17.90
C LYS A 409 22.41 4.01 17.55
N THR A 410 22.90 4.28 16.35
CA THR A 410 23.23 5.64 15.90
C THR A 410 22.55 5.98 14.57
N ASP A 411 22.36 7.28 14.34
CA ASP A 411 21.83 7.82 13.07
C ASP A 411 22.80 7.54 11.91
N SER A 412 24.11 7.57 12.17
CA SER A 412 25.15 7.32 11.18
C SER A 412 25.15 5.88 10.67
N GLU A 413 24.89 4.90 11.56
CA GLU A 413 24.74 3.49 11.19
C GLU A 413 23.54 3.26 10.27
N ILE A 414 22.36 3.80 10.62
CA ILE A 414 21.17 3.64 9.78
C ILE A 414 21.30 4.37 8.44
N LEU A 415 21.94 5.55 8.41
CA LEU A 415 22.22 6.26 7.17
C LEU A 415 23.16 5.48 6.26
N THR A 416 24.22 4.91 6.82
CA THR A 416 25.16 4.03 6.08
C THR A 416 24.43 2.81 5.53
N HIS A 417 23.52 2.22 6.31
CA HIS A 417 22.67 1.11 5.88
C HIS A 417 21.79 1.50 4.67
N PHE A 418 21.12 2.65 4.71
CA PHE A 418 20.32 3.12 3.57
C PHE A 418 21.19 3.41 2.34
N GLU A 419 22.33 4.08 2.51
CA GLU A 419 23.26 4.40 1.41
C GLU A 419 23.79 3.14 0.73
N GLN A 420 24.10 2.10 1.50
CA GLN A 420 24.66 0.87 0.97
C GLN A 420 23.60 -0.05 0.34
N LEU A 421 22.46 -0.24 1.02
CA LEU A 421 21.50 -1.30 0.68
C LEU A 421 20.22 -0.82 0.00
N HIS A 422 19.73 0.39 0.30
CA HIS A 422 18.44 0.89 -0.21
C HIS A 422 18.57 1.92 -1.33
N LYS A 423 19.68 2.67 -1.34
CA LYS A 423 19.96 3.77 -2.27
C LYS A 423 18.92 4.90 -2.17
N MET A 424 19.12 5.94 -2.99
CA MET A 424 18.19 7.07 -3.04
C MET A 424 16.91 6.71 -3.78
N ASP A 425 15.77 7.10 -3.22
CA ASP A 425 14.48 6.92 -3.87
C ASP A 425 14.27 7.94 -5.02
N PRO A 426 13.69 7.52 -6.15
CA PRO A 426 13.31 8.42 -7.23
C PRO A 426 12.28 9.48 -6.82
N ASN A 427 12.25 10.56 -7.59
CA ASN A 427 11.25 11.62 -7.45
C ASN A 427 9.83 11.09 -7.58
N VAL A 428 8.91 11.77 -6.90
CA VAL A 428 7.48 11.47 -6.93
C VAL A 428 6.70 12.67 -7.43
N LEU A 429 5.58 12.43 -8.09
CA LEU A 429 4.65 13.44 -8.58
C LEU A 429 3.50 13.58 -7.59
N CYS A 430 3.13 14.80 -7.21
CA CYS A 430 1.89 14.99 -6.48
C CYS A 430 0.70 14.52 -7.33
N LEU A 431 -0.21 13.73 -6.76
CA LEU A 431 -1.38 13.24 -7.48
C LEU A 431 -2.30 14.38 -7.93
N LYS A 432 -2.38 15.47 -7.15
CA LYS A 432 -3.24 16.65 -7.39
C LYS A 432 -2.65 17.66 -8.38
N CYS A 433 -1.47 18.23 -8.11
CA CYS A 433 -0.88 19.27 -8.97
C CYS A 433 0.08 18.73 -10.03
N LYS A 434 0.38 17.43 -10.03
CA LYS A 434 1.31 16.77 -10.96
C LYS A 434 2.75 17.32 -10.94
N LYS A 435 3.10 18.17 -9.97
CA LYS A 435 4.48 18.66 -9.79
C LYS A 435 5.37 17.56 -9.20
N ALA A 436 6.59 17.45 -9.72
CA ALA A 436 7.61 16.52 -9.25
C ALA A 436 8.33 17.08 -8.03
N TYR A 437 8.61 16.22 -7.06
CA TYR A 437 9.35 16.52 -5.84
C TYR A 437 10.38 15.45 -5.55
N THR A 438 11.55 15.86 -5.04
CA THR A 438 12.54 14.94 -4.48
C THR A 438 12.08 14.44 -3.12
N ILE A 439 12.49 13.23 -2.74
CA ILE A 439 12.17 12.71 -1.40
C ILE A 439 12.79 13.60 -0.31
N CYS A 440 14.04 14.06 -0.49
CA CYS A 440 14.70 15.00 0.43
C CYS A 440 13.89 16.29 0.68
N PHE A 441 13.22 16.82 -0.34
CA PHE A 441 12.34 17.98 -0.16
C PHE A 441 11.11 17.61 0.67
N LEU A 442 10.44 16.50 0.33
CA LEU A 442 9.22 16.07 1.01
C LEU A 442 9.48 15.71 2.48
N THR A 443 10.56 14.98 2.77
CA THR A 443 10.92 14.62 4.16
C THR A 443 11.22 15.85 5.01
N ASN A 444 11.85 16.88 4.44
CA ASN A 444 12.04 18.17 5.11
C ASN A 444 10.74 18.92 5.42
N MET A 445 9.72 18.68 4.60
CA MET A 445 8.41 19.32 4.69
C MET A 445 7.35 18.43 5.34
N ARG A 446 7.72 17.32 6.01
CA ARG A 446 6.76 16.36 6.59
C ARG A 446 5.74 15.88 5.54
N TRP A 447 6.22 15.62 4.33
CA TRP A 447 5.43 15.22 3.16
C TRP A 447 4.36 16.22 2.71
N LYS A 448 4.43 17.48 3.18
CA LYS A 448 3.59 18.60 2.75
C LYS A 448 4.22 19.33 1.57
N HIS A 449 3.38 19.96 0.76
CA HIS A 449 3.79 20.99 -0.20
C HIS A 449 2.61 21.94 -0.45
N VAL A 450 2.91 23.14 -0.98
CA VAL A 450 1.87 24.06 -1.44
C VAL A 450 1.38 23.58 -2.80
N CYS A 451 0.14 23.08 -2.84
CA CYS A 451 -0.48 22.58 -4.04
C CYS A 451 -1.08 23.76 -4.85
N SER A 452 -0.59 24.00 -6.06
CA SER A 452 -1.01 25.14 -6.89
C SER A 452 -2.33 24.93 -7.64
N SER A 453 -2.94 23.74 -7.55
CA SER A 453 -4.28 23.49 -8.08
C SER A 453 -5.32 23.96 -7.07
N SER A 454 -5.94 25.10 -7.37
CA SER A 454 -7.03 25.73 -6.63
C SER A 454 -8.21 24.77 -6.40
N SER A 455 -8.21 24.05 -5.27
CA SER A 455 -9.43 23.68 -4.53
C SER A 455 -9.06 23.38 -3.07
N ASN A 456 -9.70 24.10 -2.16
CA ASN A 456 -9.47 24.13 -0.71
C ASN A 456 -9.76 22.79 0.00
N LEU A 457 -8.90 21.79 -0.18
CA LEU A 457 -8.98 20.51 0.57
C LEU A 457 -7.74 20.23 1.44
N CYS A 458 -6.77 21.15 1.51
CA CYS A 458 -5.62 21.01 2.42
C CYS A 458 -5.81 21.70 3.78
N ASN A 459 -6.85 22.52 3.97
CA ASN A 459 -7.09 23.22 5.22
C ASN A 459 -8.46 22.86 5.80
N LYS A 460 -8.43 22.19 6.96
CA LYS A 460 -9.51 21.97 7.93
C LYS A 460 -10.76 21.25 7.40
N VAL A 461 -10.83 19.95 7.71
CA VAL A 461 -12.12 19.28 7.89
C VAL A 461 -12.46 19.43 9.39
N PRO A 462 -13.51 20.18 9.78
CA PRO A 462 -13.95 20.17 11.17
C PRO A 462 -14.50 18.80 11.51
N ILE A 463 -13.97 18.20 12.58
CA ILE A 463 -14.53 16.99 13.18
C ILE A 463 -15.77 17.44 13.94
N ILE A 464 -16.96 17.11 13.41
CA ILE A 464 -18.19 17.10 14.21
C ILE A 464 -18.28 15.71 14.82
N ILE A 465 -18.07 15.64 16.13
CA ILE A 465 -18.32 14.44 16.94
C ILE A 465 -19.78 14.56 17.42
N ASN A 466 -20.58 13.52 17.17
CA ASN A 466 -21.79 13.26 17.95
C ASN A 466 -21.44 12.36 19.14
#